data_AF-A0A9D7LXK9-F1
#
_entry.id   AF-A0A9D7LXK9-F1
#
_cell.length_a   1.000
_cell.length_b   1.000
_cell.length_c   1.000
_cell.angle_alpha   90.00
_cell.angle_beta   90.00
_cell.angle_gamma   90.00
#
_symmetry.space_group_name_H-M   'P 1'
#
loop_
_entity.id
_entity.type
_entity.pdbx_description
1 polymer ?
#
loop_
_entity_poly.entity_id
_entity_poly.type
_entity_poly.pdbx_seq_one_letter_code
_entity_poly.pdbx_strand_id
1 'polypeptide(L)'
;MAYEAGALDATLAAAAGEDSALFAELRQAFAESLARQVDLLRRSRCDGNWQMAALRLKGLAASFHADQLIVLADEALEAAPGEPAVVRRLQAFLDDFARG
;
A
#
# COMPACT_ATOMS: atom_id res chain seq x y z
N MET A 1 9.59 -11.81 2.13
CA MET A 1 8.40 -10.91 2.06
C MET A 1 7.46 -11.08 3.25
N ALA A 2 7.48 -12.19 4.01
CA ALA A 2 6.67 -12.36 5.23
C ALA A 2 7.05 -11.45 6.43
N TYR A 3 8.25 -10.88 6.45
CA TYR A 3 8.76 -10.16 7.63
C TYR A 3 8.13 -8.78 7.84
N GLU A 4 7.75 -8.08 6.77
CA GLU A 4 7.19 -6.73 6.89
C GLU A 4 5.67 -6.67 7.00
N ALA A 5 4.96 -7.67 6.47
CA ALA A 5 3.57 -7.86 6.85
C ALA A 5 3.44 -7.93 8.39
N GLY A 6 4.41 -8.55 9.07
CA GLY A 6 4.45 -8.56 10.54
C GLY A 6 4.58 -7.18 11.21
N ALA A 7 5.30 -6.22 10.62
CA ALA A 7 5.44 -4.87 11.19
C ALA A 7 4.18 -4.01 10.98
N LEU A 8 3.59 -4.10 9.79
CA LEU A 8 2.29 -3.51 9.48
C LEU A 8 1.20 -4.10 10.37
N ASP A 9 1.15 -5.42 10.51
CA ASP A 9 0.18 -6.13 11.33
C ASP A 9 0.34 -5.80 12.80
N ALA A 10 1.57 -5.64 13.29
CA ALA A 10 1.82 -5.17 14.65
C ALA A 10 1.29 -3.75 14.87
N THR A 11 1.41 -2.86 13.89
CA THR A 11 0.87 -1.48 13.98
C THR A 11 -0.66 -1.49 13.99
N LEU A 12 -1.29 -2.30 13.12
CA LEU A 12 -2.74 -2.47 13.09
C LEU A 12 -3.26 -3.11 14.38
N ALA A 13 -2.56 -4.12 14.90
CA ALA A 13 -2.90 -4.78 16.17
C ALA A 13 -2.74 -3.83 17.35
N ALA A 14 -1.69 -3.00 17.37
CA ALA A 14 -1.51 -1.99 18.41
C ALA A 14 -2.64 -0.94 18.40
N ALA A 15 -3.16 -0.58 17.21
CA ALA A 15 -4.31 0.31 17.08
C ALA A 15 -5.64 -0.34 17.49
N ALA A 16 -5.80 -1.65 17.23
CA ALA A 16 -7.00 -2.40 17.57
C ALA A 16 -7.06 -2.89 19.03
N GLY A 17 -5.90 -3.03 19.69
CA GLY A 17 -5.80 -3.61 21.03
C GLY A 17 -6.23 -5.09 21.04
N GLU A 18 -7.10 -5.46 21.99
CA GLU A 18 -7.64 -6.83 22.10
C GLU A 18 -8.88 -7.07 21.21
N ASP A 19 -9.33 -6.06 20.46
CA ASP A 19 -10.49 -6.18 19.59
C ASP A 19 -10.11 -6.79 18.23
N SER A 20 -10.29 -8.11 18.13
CA SER A 20 -10.03 -8.86 16.90
C SER A 20 -10.93 -8.45 15.71
N ALA A 21 -12.14 -7.93 15.97
CA ALA A 21 -13.03 -7.47 14.91
C ALA A 21 -12.53 -6.14 14.34
N LEU A 22 -12.12 -5.22 15.21
CA LEU A 22 -11.50 -3.96 14.81
C LEU A 22 -10.19 -4.19 14.06
N PHE A 23 -9.36 -5.15 14.48
CA PHE A 23 -8.15 -5.51 13.74
C PHE A 23 -8.46 -5.94 12.29
N ALA A 24 -9.45 -6.82 12.12
CA ALA A 24 -9.86 -7.27 10.79
C ALA A 24 -10.42 -6.12 9.94
N GLU A 25 -11.19 -5.21 10.54
CA GLU A 25 -11.72 -4.02 9.87
C GLU A 25 -10.58 -3.08 9.41
N LEU A 26 -9.60 -2.81 10.27
CA LEU A 26 -8.45 -1.97 9.93
C LEU A 26 -7.60 -2.60 8.82
N ARG A 27 -7.37 -3.92 8.87
CA ARG A 27 -6.66 -4.66 7.81
C ARG A 27 -7.40 -4.53 6.48
N GLN A 28 -8.73 -4.73 6.48
CA GLN A 28 -9.55 -4.59 5.29
C GLN A 28 -9.51 -3.15 4.75
N ALA A 29 -9.68 -2.15 5.62
CA ALA A 29 -9.65 -0.74 5.23
C ALA A 29 -8.31 -0.31 4.63
N PHE A 30 -7.20 -0.85 5.15
CA PHE A 30 -5.87 -0.66 4.58
C PHE A 30 -5.76 -1.29 3.18
N ALA A 31 -6.14 -2.57 3.05
CA ALA A 31 -6.09 -3.29 1.77
C ALA A 31 -6.92 -2.57 0.68
N GLU A 32 -8.13 -2.12 1.03
CA GLU A 32 -8.98 -1.36 0.11
C GLU A 32 -8.37 -0.01 -0.27
N SER A 33 -7.75 0.69 0.68
CA SER A 33 -7.09 1.98 0.42
C SER A 33 -5.90 1.82 -0.50
N LEU A 34 -5.10 0.78 -0.29
CA LEU A 34 -3.98 0.39 -1.14
C LEU A 34 -4.49 0.03 -2.55
N ALA A 35 -5.48 -0.86 -2.65
CA ALA A 35 -6.07 -1.28 -3.92
C ALA A 35 -6.55 -0.09 -4.77
N ARG A 36 -7.17 0.91 -4.14
CA ARG A 36 -7.59 2.15 -4.80
C ARG A 36 -6.40 2.91 -5.40
N GLN A 37 -5.30 3.09 -4.67
CA GLN A 37 -4.13 3.81 -5.22
C GLN A 37 -3.44 3.03 -6.33
N VAL A 38 -3.33 1.69 -6.20
CA VAL A 38 -2.76 0.84 -7.25
C VAL A 38 -3.59 0.90 -8.53
N ASP A 39 -4.92 0.91 -8.42
CA ASP A 39 -5.81 1.07 -9.57
C ASP A 39 -5.65 2.46 -10.23
N LEU A 40 -5.52 3.53 -9.43
CA LEU A 40 -5.28 4.88 -9.95
C LEU A 40 -3.93 4.99 -10.68
N LEU A 41 -2.86 4.42 -10.13
CA LEU A 41 -1.55 4.36 -10.81
C LEU A 41 -1.67 3.65 -12.17
N ARG A 42 -2.28 2.46 -12.19
CA ARG A 42 -2.50 1.67 -13.42
C ARG A 42 -3.28 2.42 -14.50
N ARG A 43 -4.23 3.28 -14.11
CA ARG A 43 -5.08 4.04 -15.04
C ARG A 43 -4.55 5.43 -15.35
N SER A 44 -3.49 5.88 -14.68
CA SER A 44 -2.90 7.19 -14.92
C SER A 44 -2.35 7.27 -16.34
N ARG A 45 -2.57 8.43 -16.99
CA ARG A 45 -2.13 8.74 -18.37
C ARG A 45 -1.29 10.01 -18.45
N CYS A 46 -1.17 10.73 -17.33
CA CYS A 46 -0.38 11.95 -17.19
C CYS A 46 0.38 11.93 -15.88
N ASP A 47 1.48 12.68 -15.84
CA ASP A 47 2.41 12.77 -14.71
C ASP A 47 1.71 13.18 -13.41
N GLY A 48 0.80 14.15 -13.47
CA GLY A 48 0.12 14.66 -12.29
C GLY A 48 -0.76 13.62 -11.58
N ASN A 49 -1.54 12.84 -12.33
CA ASN A 49 -2.38 11.79 -11.74
C ASN A 49 -1.53 10.68 -11.12
N TRP A 50 -0.43 10.33 -11.79
CA TRP A 50 0.51 9.34 -11.32
C TRP A 50 1.21 9.78 -10.04
N GLN A 51 1.81 10.98 -10.02
CA GLN A 51 2.47 11.55 -8.85
C GLN A 51 1.50 11.65 -7.66
N MET A 52 0.27 12.12 -7.88
CA MET A 52 -0.71 12.22 -6.79
C MET A 52 -1.11 10.87 -6.23
N ALA A 53 -1.28 9.83 -7.07
CA ALA A 53 -1.57 8.49 -6.61
C ALA A 53 -0.38 7.88 -5.83
N ALA A 54 0.85 8.08 -6.32
CA ALA A 54 2.06 7.61 -5.66
C ALA A 54 2.32 8.34 -4.31
N LEU A 55 2.09 9.66 -4.23
CA LEU A 55 2.19 10.42 -2.98
C LEU A 55 1.14 9.96 -1.95
N ARG A 56 -0.10 9.72 -2.39
CA ARG A 56 -1.17 9.20 -1.51
C ARG A 56 -0.86 7.80 -1.01
N LEU A 57 -0.30 6.97 -1.88
CA LEU A 57 0.18 5.64 -1.52
C LEU A 57 1.31 5.71 -0.48
N LYS A 58 2.29 6.60 -0.67
CA LYS A 58 3.38 6.83 0.28
C LYS A 58 2.85 7.31 1.63
N GLY A 59 1.89 8.24 1.64
CA GLY A 59 1.24 8.71 2.86
C GLY A 59 0.52 7.59 3.61
N LEU A 60 -0.24 6.75 2.91
CA LEU A 60 -0.88 5.56 3.48
C LEU A 60 0.16 4.62 4.10
N ALA A 61 1.24 4.32 3.38
CA ALA A 61 2.30 3.44 3.87
C ALA A 61 2.99 4.00 5.13
N ALA A 62 3.29 5.29 5.14
CA ALA A 62 3.92 5.97 6.26
C ALA A 62 3.06 5.98 7.53
N SER A 63 1.73 6.13 7.40
CA SER A 63 0.82 6.10 8.55
C SER A 63 0.83 4.78 9.32
N PHE A 64 1.21 3.69 8.66
CA PHE A 64 1.24 2.35 9.26
C PHE A 64 2.64 1.73 9.29
N HIS A 65 3.69 2.55 9.10
CA HIS A 65 5.09 2.11 9.11
C HIS A 65 5.38 0.91 8.17
N ALA A 66 4.76 0.90 6.99
CA ALA A 66 4.93 -0.16 5.99
C ALA A 66 6.12 0.14 5.07
N ASP A 67 7.34 -0.11 5.54
CA ASP A 67 8.60 0.32 4.89
C ASP A 67 8.77 -0.12 3.42
N GLN A 68 8.48 -1.37 3.06
CA GLN A 68 8.51 -1.85 1.66
C GLN A 68 7.49 -1.13 0.81
N LEU A 69 6.31 -0.82 1.37
CA LEU A 69 5.31 -0.08 0.62
C LEU A 69 5.74 1.38 0.42
N ILE A 70 6.44 1.97 1.39
CA ILE A 70 7.10 3.28 1.23
C ILE A 70 8.11 3.22 0.09
N VAL A 71 8.99 2.21 0.07
CA VAL A 71 9.98 2.01 -1.00
C VAL A 71 9.31 1.86 -2.37
N LEU A 72 8.27 1.03 -2.47
CA LEU A 72 7.54 0.86 -3.74
C LEU A 72 6.82 2.14 -4.18
N ALA A 73 6.35 2.96 -3.23
CA ALA A 73 5.75 4.25 -3.54
C ALA A 73 6.81 5.27 -4.03
N ASP A 74 8.02 5.24 -3.45
CA ASP A 74 9.15 6.06 -3.92
C ASP A 74 9.62 5.63 -5.31
N GLU A 75 9.75 4.32 -5.56
CA GLU A 75 10.00 3.81 -6.91
C GLU A 75 8.93 4.27 -7.90
N ALA A 76 7.66 4.32 -7.48
CA ALA A 76 6.59 4.82 -8.34
C ALA A 76 6.76 6.33 -8.60
N LEU A 77 7.17 7.14 -7.62
CA LEU A 77 7.42 8.58 -7.82
C LEU A 77 8.57 8.87 -8.79
N GLU A 78 9.57 7.99 -8.84
CA GLU A 78 10.71 8.10 -9.76
C GLU A 78 10.43 7.51 -11.15
N ALA A 79 9.43 6.64 -11.27
CA ALA A 79 9.01 5.97 -12.49
C ALA A 79 8.17 6.86 -13.42
N ALA A 80 8.16 6.50 -14.71
CA ALA A 80 7.28 7.15 -15.69
C ALA A 80 5.81 6.74 -15.47
N PRO A 81 4.82 7.59 -15.80
CA PRO A 81 3.42 7.22 -15.65
C PRO A 81 3.04 5.97 -16.42
N GLY A 82 2.36 5.06 -15.73
CA GLY A 82 1.92 3.78 -16.31
C GLY A 82 3.04 2.74 -16.39
N GLU A 83 4.21 2.98 -15.78
CA GLU A 83 5.29 2.01 -15.77
C GLU A 83 4.84 0.68 -15.14
N PRO A 84 4.83 -0.42 -15.91
CA PRO A 84 4.13 -1.63 -15.48
C PRO A 84 4.91 -2.43 -14.45
N ALA A 85 6.23 -2.21 -14.30
CA ALA A 85 7.07 -2.96 -13.36
C ALA A 85 6.71 -2.63 -11.91
N VAL A 86 6.67 -1.35 -11.55
CA VAL A 86 6.33 -0.91 -10.19
C VAL A 86 4.88 -1.24 -9.85
N VAL A 87 3.94 -1.07 -10.79
CA VAL A 87 2.52 -1.41 -10.59
C VAL A 87 2.34 -2.91 -10.31
N ARG A 88 3.07 -3.79 -10.99
CA ARG A 88 3.01 -5.25 -10.71
C ARG A 88 3.55 -5.59 -9.32
N ARG A 89 4.62 -4.94 -8.88
CA ARG A 89 5.20 -5.16 -7.54
C ARG A 89 4.24 -4.67 -6.45
N LEU A 90 3.60 -3.52 -6.67
CA LEU A 90 2.56 -3.00 -5.78
C LEU A 90 1.33 -3.93 -5.71
N GLN A 91 0.90 -4.47 -6.85
CA GLN A 91 -0.17 -5.45 -6.87
C GLN A 91 0.23 -6.74 -6.13
N ALA A 92 1.46 -7.23 -6.31
CA ALA A 92 1.95 -8.39 -5.58
C ALA A 92 1.97 -8.16 -4.07
N PHE A 93 2.42 -6.98 -3.61
CA PHE A 93 2.37 -6.60 -2.20
C PHE A 93 0.93 -6.64 -1.66
N LEU A 94 -0.02 -6.06 -2.41
CA LEU A 94 -1.44 -6.07 -2.04
C LEU A 94 -2.00 -7.50 -1.96
N ASP A 95 -1.69 -8.34 -2.95
CA ASP A 95 -2.17 -9.73 -2.99
C ASP A 95 -1.60 -10.56 -1.85
N ASP A 96 -0.33 -10.35 -1.50
CA ASP A 96 0.31 -11.03 -0.37
C ASP A 96 -0.27 -10.56 0.97
N PHE A 97 -0.49 -9.25 1.12
CA PHE A 97 -1.14 -8.68 2.31
C PHE A 97 -2.57 -9.21 2.48
N ALA A 98 -3.35 -9.32 1.41
CA ALA A 98 -4.72 -9.80 1.47
C ALA A 98 -4.85 -11.30 1.78
N ARG A 99 -3.78 -12.09 1.63
CA ARG A 99 -3.76 -13.53 1.94
C ARG A 99 -3.36 -13.84 3.38
N GLY A 100 -2.53 -12.99 3.98
CA GLY A 100 -2.20 -13.06 5.41
C GLY A 100 -3.31 -12.47 6.27
#